data_AF-A0A1F7GLE3-F1
#
_entry.id   AF-A0A1F7GLE3-F1
#
_cell.length_a   1.000
_cell.length_b   1.000
_cell.length_c   1.000
_cell.angle_alpha   90.00
_cell.angle_beta   90.00
_cell.angle_gamma   90.00
#
_symmetry.space_group_name_H-M   'P 1'
#
loop_
_entity.id
_entity.type
_entity.pdbx_description
1 polymer ?
#
loop_
_entity_poly.entity_id
_entity_poly.type
_entity_poly.pdbx_seq_one_letter_code
_entity_poly.pdbx_strand_id
1 'polypeptide(L)'
;MAKTIGIDLGTTNSVVAVMEAGKAKIIHSKEGRNIIPSVVDPKNRVVGDVAKRQMVMKPKEIIFSVKRLVGRKFTDTSVQSDMKWLPYSIKSGRDGMAVIEVDGKTYTPQEISSMILTKAKKDAEDYLGETVDKAVITVPAYFDDAQRQATKQAGEIAGLEVIRIVNEPTAAALAYGLDKKTLHNIAVYDFGGGTFDITILELGDGVFEVKSTNGDTHLGGDDFDKMIVDYLVTEFKKTNGIDLSKDSQALQRLRDAAEKAKIELSTSMESEINLPFITVQDGQPLHFVIKLTRSKLESIVASLVERSFTPVKEAIKDAKVAAKDIQEVILVGGMTRMPLIETKVKEFFGKEPNKSVNPDEAVAIGAAIQAGIIGGEVKDVVLLDVTPLTLGVETLGGVTTPLITKNSSVPTAKSEVFSTAADNQTQVEIHILQGERPLARDNKSLGRFILEGIPPAPRGVPQVEVTFDLDANGILTVTAKDKASGKEQSIKITGSTGLTKEEIEKMKEDAEKHAAEDSAEAEKIQARNMADSLVYTAEKSLRDAGDKVPAEVKSEVEEKVKGVKDVLESGSKEDIEKATSELSTSMQKIGEHMNKTEDAPAEGESAPSEDAPKDESADAKPENVEEGEVVK
;
A
#
# COMPACT_ATOMS: atom_id res chain seq x y z
N MET A 1 24.52 -1.06 -6.89
CA MET A 1 23.84 -0.28 -5.85
C MET A 1 22.45 -0.87 -5.75
N ALA A 2 21.98 -1.17 -4.54
CA ALA A 2 20.64 -1.69 -4.34
C ALA A 2 19.60 -0.79 -5.03
N LYS A 3 18.67 -1.39 -5.77
CA LYS A 3 17.59 -0.66 -6.43
C LYS A 3 16.73 0.06 -5.40
N THR A 4 16.31 1.28 -5.75
CA THR A 4 15.28 2.02 -5.00
C THR A 4 13.93 1.72 -5.60
N ILE A 5 12.98 1.30 -4.77
CA ILE A 5 11.61 0.97 -5.20
C ILE A 5 10.65 2.14 -4.98
N GLY A 6 9.61 2.21 -5.80
CA GLY A 6 8.42 3.02 -5.56
C GLY A 6 7.33 2.17 -4.94
N ILE A 7 6.76 2.62 -3.81
CA ILE A 7 5.66 1.93 -3.13
C ILE A 7 4.46 2.86 -3.08
N ASP A 8 3.36 2.42 -3.69
CA ASP A 8 2.05 2.92 -3.36
C ASP A 8 1.51 2.22 -2.11
N LEU A 9 1.39 2.94 -0.99
CA LEU A 9 0.87 2.40 0.27
C LEU A 9 -0.61 2.78 0.41
N GLY A 10 -1.50 2.22 -0.40
CA GLY A 10 -2.92 2.59 -0.42
C GLY A 10 -3.74 2.03 0.76
N THR A 11 -4.93 2.61 1.00
CA THR A 11 -5.83 2.24 2.11
C THR A 11 -6.33 0.79 2.02
N THR A 12 -6.67 0.33 0.81
CA THR A 12 -7.26 -1.01 0.56
C THR A 12 -6.28 -1.96 -0.09
N ASN A 13 -5.43 -1.45 -0.98
CA ASN A 13 -4.38 -2.18 -1.67
C ASN A 13 -3.11 -1.33 -1.70
N SER A 14 -1.95 -1.98 -1.72
CA SER A 14 -0.63 -1.39 -1.93
C SER A 14 0.01 -2.01 -3.18
N VAL A 15 0.89 -1.27 -3.85
CA VAL A 15 1.52 -1.67 -5.12
C VAL A 15 3.00 -1.30 -5.09
N VAL A 16 3.84 -2.16 -5.66
CA VAL A 16 5.30 -1.94 -5.70
C VAL A 16 5.77 -1.86 -7.14
N ALA A 17 6.69 -0.94 -7.42
CA ALA A 17 7.28 -0.75 -8.73
C ALA A 17 8.79 -0.43 -8.63
N VAL A 18 9.52 -0.67 -9.71
CA VAL A 18 10.96 -0.43 -9.80
C VAL A 18 11.35 0.07 -11.19
N MET A 19 12.44 0.84 -11.28
CA MET A 19 13.04 1.24 -12.55
C MET A 19 13.98 0.16 -13.06
N GLU A 20 13.71 -0.37 -14.25
CA GLU A 20 14.54 -1.34 -14.95
C GLU A 20 14.71 -0.93 -16.42
N ALA A 21 15.96 -0.91 -16.89
CA ALA A 21 16.31 -0.56 -18.29
C ALA A 21 15.63 0.73 -18.80
N GLY A 22 15.52 1.74 -17.93
CA GLY A 22 14.91 3.04 -18.25
C GLY A 22 13.37 3.06 -18.23
N LYS A 23 12.70 2.00 -17.77
CA LYS A 23 11.23 1.93 -17.63
C LYS A 23 10.82 1.54 -16.23
N ALA A 24 9.76 2.15 -15.72
CA ALA A 24 9.09 1.67 -14.51
C ALA A 24 8.31 0.38 -14.82
N LYS A 25 8.43 -0.63 -13.96
CA LYS A 25 7.64 -1.86 -13.99
C LYS A 25 6.99 -2.11 -12.62
N ILE A 26 5.79 -2.68 -12.62
CA ILE A 26 5.16 -3.25 -11.43
C ILE A 26 5.88 -4.54 -11.04
N ILE A 27 6.12 -4.72 -9.74
CA ILE A 27 6.55 -5.97 -9.14
C ILE A 27 5.30 -6.74 -8.69
N HIS A 28 5.19 -8.01 -9.09
CA HIS A 28 4.13 -8.88 -8.63
C HIS A 28 4.40 -9.34 -7.20
N SER A 29 3.37 -9.41 -6.37
CA SER A 29 3.45 -10.05 -5.05
C SER A 29 3.78 -11.54 -5.19
N LYS A 30 4.27 -12.17 -4.11
CA LYS A 30 4.50 -13.63 -4.05
C LYS A 30 3.28 -14.49 -4.43
N GLU A 31 2.07 -13.94 -4.29
CA GLU A 31 0.80 -14.55 -4.67
C GLU A 31 0.45 -14.38 -6.17
N GLY A 32 1.33 -13.76 -6.97
CA GLY A 32 1.16 -13.54 -8.41
C GLY A 32 0.26 -12.36 -8.78
N ARG A 33 0.07 -11.38 -7.89
CA ARG A 33 -0.81 -10.23 -8.11
C ARG A 33 -0.04 -8.93 -8.27
N ASN A 34 -0.55 -8.01 -9.09
CA ASN A 34 -0.01 -6.65 -9.21
C ASN A 34 -0.28 -5.79 -7.96
N ILE A 35 -1.15 -6.26 -7.05
CA ILE A 35 -1.62 -5.53 -5.87
C ILE A 35 -1.53 -6.43 -4.64
N ILE A 36 -1.13 -5.84 -3.51
CA ILE A 36 -1.10 -6.46 -2.18
C ILE A 36 -2.26 -5.87 -1.37
N PRO A 37 -3.27 -6.63 -0.93
CA PRO A 37 -4.30 -6.10 -0.04
C PRO A 37 -3.68 -5.51 1.24
N SER A 38 -4.06 -4.28 1.59
CA SER A 38 -3.59 -3.54 2.78
C SER A 38 -4.30 -4.06 4.05
N VAL A 39 -4.16 -5.37 4.27
CA VAL A 39 -4.84 -6.17 5.30
C VAL A 39 -3.79 -6.98 6.07
N VAL A 40 -3.86 -6.95 7.39
CA VAL A 40 -2.80 -7.44 8.29
C VAL A 40 -3.41 -8.26 9.43
N ASP A 41 -2.89 -9.47 9.67
CA ASP A 41 -2.96 -10.17 10.96
C ASP A 41 -1.69 -9.79 11.75
N PRO A 42 -1.74 -8.83 12.69
CA PRO A 42 -0.53 -8.32 13.35
C PRO A 42 0.04 -9.31 14.38
N LYS A 43 -0.74 -10.31 14.79
CA LYS A 43 -0.34 -11.35 15.74
C LYS A 43 0.47 -12.45 15.05
N ASN A 44 0.02 -12.88 13.87
CA ASN A 44 0.68 -13.90 13.06
C ASN A 44 1.58 -13.30 11.95
N ARG A 45 1.71 -11.96 11.90
CA ARG A 45 2.47 -11.17 10.91
C ARG A 45 2.10 -11.46 9.44
N VAL A 46 0.87 -11.93 9.21
CA VAL A 46 0.38 -12.26 7.86
C VAL A 46 -0.18 -11.00 7.21
N VAL A 47 0.15 -10.77 5.94
CA VAL A 47 -0.29 -9.60 5.16
C VAL A 47 -0.89 -10.03 3.83
N GLY A 48 -1.81 -9.25 3.28
CA GLY A 48 -2.34 -9.44 1.92
C GLY A 48 -3.52 -10.42 1.86
N ASP A 49 -3.61 -11.17 0.76
CA ASP A 49 -4.72 -12.11 0.52
C ASP A 49 -4.87 -13.17 1.62
N VAL A 50 -3.76 -13.61 2.22
CA VAL A 50 -3.78 -14.61 3.30
C VAL A 50 -4.40 -14.05 4.59
N ALA A 51 -4.20 -12.76 4.88
CA ALA A 51 -4.88 -12.07 5.97
C ALA A 51 -6.35 -11.77 5.61
N LYS A 52 -6.64 -11.27 4.40
CA LYS A 52 -8.01 -10.99 3.93
C LYS A 52 -8.93 -12.22 4.02
N ARG A 53 -8.42 -13.42 3.71
CA ARG A 53 -9.15 -14.70 3.86
C ARG A 53 -9.56 -15.02 5.30
N GLN A 54 -8.86 -14.51 6.32
CA GLN A 54 -9.16 -14.77 7.73
C GLN A 54 -10.18 -13.79 8.34
N MET A 55 -10.48 -12.67 7.66
CA MET A 55 -11.34 -11.59 8.20
C MET A 55 -12.71 -12.09 8.67
N VAL A 56 -13.36 -13.00 7.92
CA VAL A 56 -14.67 -13.57 8.28
C VAL A 56 -14.64 -14.33 9.60
N MET A 57 -13.53 -15.04 9.88
CA MET A 57 -13.40 -15.85 11.09
C MET A 57 -12.95 -15.02 12.30
N LYS A 58 -12.04 -14.06 12.07
CA LYS A 58 -11.38 -13.24 13.11
C LYS A 58 -11.55 -11.73 12.87
N PRO A 59 -12.78 -11.20 12.72
CA PRO A 59 -12.97 -9.80 12.29
C PRO A 59 -12.38 -8.76 13.26
N LYS A 60 -12.14 -9.13 14.53
CA LYS A 60 -11.56 -8.23 15.55
C LYS A 60 -10.03 -8.24 15.59
N GLU A 61 -9.39 -9.26 15.00
CA GLU A 61 -7.93 -9.43 15.01
C GLU A 61 -7.29 -8.98 13.69
N ILE A 62 -8.01 -9.08 12.57
CA ILE A 62 -7.51 -8.70 11.24
C ILE A 62 -7.79 -7.21 10.98
N ILE A 63 -6.72 -6.47 10.70
CA ILE A 63 -6.73 -5.01 10.53
C ILE A 63 -6.69 -4.67 9.04
N PHE A 64 -7.54 -3.73 8.62
CA PHE A 64 -7.63 -3.22 7.25
C PHE A 64 -7.93 -1.71 7.30
N SER A 65 -7.78 -0.97 6.21
CA SER A 65 -8.03 0.48 6.15
C SER A 65 -7.23 1.32 7.18
N VAL A 66 -6.11 0.79 7.69
CA VAL A 66 -5.31 1.43 8.76
C VAL A 66 -4.80 2.82 8.38
N LYS A 67 -4.63 3.10 7.09
CA LYS A 67 -4.26 4.42 6.54
C LYS A 67 -5.26 5.53 6.94
N ARG A 68 -6.53 5.20 7.23
CA ARG A 68 -7.50 6.16 7.80
C ARG A 68 -7.15 6.62 9.22
N LEU A 69 -6.33 5.86 9.96
CA LEU A 69 -5.92 6.12 11.35
C LEU A 69 -4.49 6.68 11.48
N VAL A 70 -3.63 6.47 10.48
CA VAL A 70 -2.24 6.97 10.45
C VAL A 70 -2.19 8.48 10.71
N GLY A 71 -1.36 8.91 11.67
CA GLY A 71 -1.17 10.32 12.05
C GLY A 71 -2.36 10.98 12.78
N ARG A 72 -3.44 10.26 13.09
CA ARG A 72 -4.64 10.83 13.72
C ARG A 72 -4.67 10.68 15.23
N LYS A 73 -5.33 11.63 15.89
CA LYS A 73 -5.67 11.52 17.32
C LYS A 73 -6.93 10.69 17.51
N PHE A 74 -7.00 9.96 18.62
CA PHE A 74 -8.17 9.20 19.01
C PHE A 74 -9.44 10.07 19.08
N THR A 75 -9.28 11.34 19.47
CA THR A 75 -10.36 12.32 19.56
C THR A 75 -10.80 12.93 18.21
N ASP A 76 -10.09 12.66 17.11
CA ASP A 76 -10.45 13.21 15.79
C ASP A 76 -11.82 12.67 15.35
N THR A 77 -12.66 13.54 14.78
CA THR A 77 -14.04 13.20 14.38
C THR A 77 -14.13 12.09 13.34
N SER A 78 -13.09 11.95 12.51
CA SER A 78 -12.89 10.84 11.57
C SER A 78 -12.68 9.51 12.31
N VAL A 79 -11.76 9.46 13.29
CA VAL A 79 -11.51 8.26 14.10
C VAL A 79 -12.76 7.86 14.89
N GLN A 80 -13.44 8.84 15.50
CA GLN A 80 -14.72 8.63 16.19
C GLN A 80 -15.88 8.17 15.27
N SER A 81 -15.74 8.35 13.95
CA SER A 81 -16.69 7.84 12.96
C SER A 81 -16.32 6.43 12.52
N ASP A 82 -15.03 6.16 12.32
CA ASP A 82 -14.48 4.86 11.96
C ASP A 82 -14.70 3.80 13.05
N MET A 83 -14.55 4.16 14.32
CA MET A 83 -14.87 3.31 15.48
C MET A 83 -16.31 2.76 15.50
N LYS A 84 -17.24 3.35 14.75
CA LYS A 84 -18.65 2.90 14.71
C LYS A 84 -18.89 1.76 13.72
N TRP A 85 -17.92 1.46 12.86
CA TRP A 85 -18.10 0.48 11.78
C TRP A 85 -16.93 -0.50 11.64
N LEU A 86 -15.70 -0.09 11.96
CA LEU A 86 -14.56 -1.00 11.99
C LEU A 86 -14.75 -2.06 13.10
N PRO A 87 -14.42 -3.34 12.83
CA PRO A 87 -14.67 -4.43 13.77
C PRO A 87 -13.64 -4.57 14.90
N TYR A 88 -12.42 -4.04 14.70
CA TYR A 88 -11.31 -4.13 15.65
C TYR A 88 -11.31 -2.97 16.66
N SER A 89 -10.60 -3.14 17.78
CA SER A 89 -10.59 -2.15 18.86
C SER A 89 -9.64 -0.99 18.54
N ILE A 90 -10.14 0.24 18.66
CA ILE A 90 -9.33 1.48 18.59
C ILE A 90 -9.37 2.16 19.95
N LYS A 91 -8.21 2.58 20.46
CA LYS A 91 -8.03 3.22 21.77
C LYS A 91 -7.21 4.50 21.66
N SER A 92 -7.21 5.28 22.75
CA SER A 92 -6.24 6.35 22.95
C SER A 92 -4.91 5.75 23.41
N GLY A 93 -3.87 5.93 22.60
CA GLY A 93 -2.49 5.66 22.96
C GLY A 93 -1.83 6.85 23.65
N ARG A 94 -0.49 6.89 23.59
CA ARG A 94 0.30 8.03 24.08
C ARG A 94 -0.07 9.30 23.31
N ASP A 95 0.01 10.44 24.00
CA ASP A 95 -0.25 11.79 23.45
C ASP A 95 -1.65 11.98 22.81
N GLY A 96 -2.58 11.06 23.10
CA GLY A 96 -3.92 11.03 22.53
C GLY A 96 -3.99 10.45 21.11
N MET A 97 -2.94 9.81 20.62
CA MET A 97 -2.91 9.19 19.29
C MET A 97 -3.87 8.00 19.18
N ALA A 98 -4.42 7.75 17.99
CA ALA A 98 -5.23 6.56 17.74
C ALA A 98 -4.32 5.33 17.64
N VAL A 99 -4.63 4.28 18.42
CA VAL A 99 -3.91 2.99 18.39
C VAL A 99 -4.90 1.82 18.29
N ILE A 100 -4.44 0.70 17.76
CA ILE A 100 -5.24 -0.51 17.57
C ILE A 100 -4.92 -1.49 18.70
N GLU A 101 -5.92 -2.15 19.29
CA GLU A 101 -5.71 -3.25 20.24
C GLU A 101 -6.18 -4.59 19.65
N VAL A 102 -5.29 -5.58 19.66
CA VAL A 102 -5.56 -6.97 19.28
C VAL A 102 -5.04 -7.87 20.41
N ASP A 103 -5.90 -8.73 20.95
CA ASP A 103 -5.60 -9.65 22.06
C ASP A 103 -4.89 -9.02 23.27
N GLY A 104 -5.21 -7.75 23.57
CA GLY A 104 -4.60 -7.00 24.68
C GLY A 104 -3.19 -6.46 24.39
N LYS A 105 -2.65 -6.65 23.18
CA LYS A 105 -1.47 -5.94 22.69
C LYS A 105 -1.91 -4.73 21.87
N THR A 106 -1.30 -3.58 22.16
CA THR A 106 -1.47 -2.33 21.42
C THR A 106 -0.48 -2.27 20.27
N TYR A 107 -0.95 -1.82 19.11
CA TYR A 107 -0.16 -1.53 17.91
C TYR A 107 -0.45 -0.11 17.44
N THR A 108 0.58 0.65 17.08
CA THR A 108 0.40 1.92 16.38
C THR A 108 -0.02 1.70 14.91
N PRO A 109 -0.72 2.66 14.27
CA PRO A 109 -0.96 2.63 12.83
C PRO A 109 0.33 2.52 12.01
N GLN A 110 1.43 3.07 12.50
CA GLN A 110 2.77 2.96 11.91
C GLN A 110 3.29 1.52 11.91
N GLU A 111 3.17 0.78 13.01
CA GLU A 111 3.54 -0.65 13.08
C GLU A 111 2.71 -1.53 12.13
N ILE A 112 1.39 -1.30 12.03
CA ILE A 112 0.56 -2.07 11.09
C ILE A 112 0.94 -1.73 9.64
N SER A 113 1.21 -0.46 9.36
CA SER A 113 1.62 -0.01 8.03
C SER A 113 3.03 -0.51 7.67
N SER A 114 3.94 -0.62 8.64
CA SER A 114 5.28 -1.15 8.41
C SER A 114 5.25 -2.63 8.04
N MET A 115 4.34 -3.44 8.59
CA MET A 115 4.15 -4.83 8.14
C MET A 115 3.78 -4.93 6.65
N ILE A 116 2.94 -4.00 6.15
CA ILE A 116 2.60 -3.91 4.72
C ILE A 116 3.84 -3.54 3.89
N LEU A 117 4.61 -2.56 4.35
CA LEU A 117 5.85 -2.13 3.71
C LEU A 117 6.95 -3.21 3.76
N THR A 118 7.01 -4.03 4.80
CA THR A 118 7.92 -5.19 4.90
C THR A 118 7.53 -6.28 3.91
N LYS A 119 6.23 -6.57 3.70
CA LYS A 119 5.81 -7.47 2.61
C LYS A 119 6.15 -6.88 1.23
N ALA A 120 5.91 -5.59 1.02
CA ALA A 120 6.27 -4.89 -0.21
C ALA A 120 7.78 -4.95 -0.51
N LYS A 121 8.62 -4.71 0.50
CA LYS A 121 10.08 -4.88 0.45
C LYS A 121 10.44 -6.32 0.09
N LYS A 122 9.90 -7.31 0.81
CA LYS A 122 10.21 -8.74 0.59
C LYS A 122 9.78 -9.25 -0.79
N ASP A 123 8.59 -8.87 -1.27
CA ASP A 123 8.13 -9.20 -2.62
C ASP A 123 9.06 -8.57 -3.70
N ALA A 124 9.65 -7.39 -3.43
CA ALA A 124 10.65 -6.77 -4.30
C ALA A 124 12.03 -7.44 -4.23
N GLU A 125 12.49 -7.85 -3.04
CA GLU A 125 13.74 -8.60 -2.85
C GLU A 125 13.66 -9.98 -3.53
N ASP A 126 12.53 -10.70 -3.36
CA ASP A 126 12.24 -11.97 -4.04
C ASP A 126 12.25 -11.80 -5.58
N TYR A 127 11.80 -10.66 -6.12
CA TYR A 127 11.79 -10.36 -7.56
C TYR A 127 13.18 -9.96 -8.11
N LEU A 128 13.93 -9.14 -7.37
CA LEU A 128 15.20 -8.57 -7.81
C LEU A 128 16.39 -9.51 -7.57
N GLY A 129 16.31 -10.40 -6.58
CA GLY A 129 17.44 -11.23 -6.14
C GLY A 129 18.53 -10.47 -5.38
N GLU A 130 18.26 -9.23 -4.95
CA GLU A 130 19.13 -8.40 -4.11
C GLU A 130 18.33 -7.70 -3.00
N THR A 131 19.02 -7.22 -1.96
CA THR A 131 18.39 -6.49 -0.84
C THR A 131 17.89 -5.11 -1.24
N VAL A 132 16.78 -4.66 -0.66
CA VAL A 132 16.16 -3.36 -0.98
C VAL A 132 16.13 -2.46 0.25
N ASP A 133 17.02 -1.48 0.28
CA ASP A 133 17.22 -0.61 1.45
C ASP A 133 16.56 0.77 1.32
N LYS A 134 16.12 1.17 0.13
CA LYS A 134 15.63 2.54 -0.17
C LYS A 134 14.27 2.51 -0.86
N ALA A 135 13.38 3.42 -0.46
CA ALA A 135 12.06 3.56 -1.09
C ALA A 135 11.61 5.02 -1.26
N VAL A 136 10.82 5.24 -2.32
CA VAL A 136 9.88 6.36 -2.43
C VAL A 136 8.51 5.83 -2.02
N ILE A 137 7.84 6.48 -1.06
CA ILE A 137 6.53 6.04 -0.55
C ILE A 137 5.48 7.11 -0.83
N THR A 138 4.29 6.71 -1.24
CA THR A 138 3.19 7.63 -1.57
C THR A 138 2.36 8.04 -0.37
N VAL A 139 1.79 9.24 -0.43
CA VAL A 139 0.75 9.74 0.47
C VAL A 139 -0.32 10.50 -0.31
N PRO A 140 -1.57 10.57 0.18
CA PRO A 140 -2.59 11.44 -0.37
C PRO A 140 -2.10 12.89 -0.36
N ALA A 141 -2.36 13.65 -1.41
CA ALA A 141 -1.86 15.02 -1.53
C ALA A 141 -2.33 15.90 -0.36
N TYR A 142 -3.55 15.67 0.13
CA TYR A 142 -4.13 16.41 1.25
C TYR A 142 -3.75 15.89 2.65
N PHE A 143 -2.76 14.99 2.79
CA PHE A 143 -2.23 14.57 4.10
C PHE A 143 -1.58 15.72 4.88
N ASP A 144 -1.91 15.80 6.18
CA ASP A 144 -1.28 16.71 7.13
C ASP A 144 0.16 16.26 7.52
N ASP A 145 0.92 17.15 8.17
CA ASP A 145 2.32 16.89 8.55
C ASP A 145 2.48 15.64 9.44
N ALA A 146 1.56 15.40 10.39
CA ALA A 146 1.60 14.24 11.27
C ALA A 146 1.32 12.94 10.50
N GLN A 147 0.43 12.98 9.49
CA GLN A 147 0.17 11.83 8.62
C GLN A 147 1.38 11.51 7.73
N ARG A 148 2.02 12.53 7.15
CA ARG A 148 3.26 12.38 6.34
C ARG A 148 4.39 11.79 7.15
N GLN A 149 4.65 12.33 8.34
CA GLN A 149 5.71 11.85 9.23
C GLN A 149 5.41 10.44 9.75
N ALA A 150 4.15 10.10 10.05
CA ALA A 150 3.77 8.74 10.47
C ALA A 150 3.94 7.72 9.33
N THR A 151 3.62 8.06 8.08
CA THR A 151 3.91 7.21 6.91
C THR A 151 5.42 7.03 6.71
N LYS A 152 6.22 8.08 6.90
CA LYS A 152 7.69 7.98 6.84
C LYS A 152 8.23 7.03 7.92
N GLN A 153 7.76 7.16 9.16
CA GLN A 153 8.12 6.27 10.27
C GLN A 153 7.77 4.81 9.98
N ALA A 154 6.63 4.54 9.33
CA ALA A 154 6.28 3.17 8.92
C ALA A 154 7.32 2.56 7.97
N GLY A 155 7.90 3.36 7.06
CA GLY A 155 9.02 2.94 6.21
C GLY A 155 10.31 2.71 6.99
N GLU A 156 10.65 3.61 7.92
CA GLU A 156 11.81 3.47 8.80
C GLU A 156 11.73 2.19 9.65
N ILE A 157 10.56 1.88 10.23
CA ILE A 157 10.28 0.63 10.97
C ILE A 157 10.35 -0.61 10.06
N ALA A 158 9.96 -0.49 8.79
CA ALA A 158 10.04 -1.58 7.81
C ALA A 158 11.47 -1.84 7.28
N GLY A 159 12.49 -1.13 7.79
CA GLY A 159 13.87 -1.24 7.32
C GLY A 159 14.09 -0.63 5.93
N LEU A 160 13.39 0.48 5.63
CA LEU A 160 13.55 1.26 4.40
C LEU A 160 14.00 2.70 4.72
N GLU A 161 15.08 3.14 4.08
CA GLU A 161 15.42 4.55 3.98
C GLU A 161 14.42 5.23 3.03
N VAL A 162 13.48 5.98 3.61
CA VAL A 162 12.48 6.73 2.85
C VAL A 162 13.11 8.00 2.27
N ILE A 163 13.60 7.90 1.03
CA ILE A 163 14.33 8.98 0.34
C ILE A 163 13.40 10.12 -0.13
N ARG A 164 12.12 9.83 -0.30
CA ARG A 164 11.08 10.81 -0.66
C ARG A 164 9.70 10.30 -0.24
N ILE A 165 8.91 11.20 0.35
CA ILE A 165 7.45 11.08 0.35
C ILE A 165 6.92 11.82 -0.89
N VAL A 166 6.12 11.15 -1.72
CA VAL A 166 5.53 11.73 -2.94
C VAL A 166 4.00 11.75 -2.84
N ASN A 167 3.37 12.80 -3.38
CA ASN A 167 1.91 12.89 -3.42
C ASN A 167 1.35 11.92 -4.48
N GLU A 168 0.31 11.16 -4.13
CA GLU A 168 -0.38 10.18 -5.00
C GLU A 168 -0.73 10.72 -6.39
N PRO A 169 -1.46 11.86 -6.52
CA PRO A 169 -1.78 12.42 -7.82
C PRO A 169 -0.56 12.97 -8.57
N THR A 170 0.47 13.43 -7.87
CA THR A 170 1.74 13.84 -8.48
C THR A 170 2.48 12.64 -9.09
N ALA A 171 2.49 11.50 -8.39
CA ALA A 171 3.05 10.27 -8.91
C ALA A 171 2.26 9.77 -10.14
N ALA A 172 0.93 9.76 -10.09
CA ALA A 172 0.11 9.42 -11.25
C ALA A 172 0.34 10.38 -12.45
N ALA A 173 0.59 11.67 -12.20
CA ALA A 173 0.97 12.62 -13.24
C ALA A 173 2.32 12.28 -13.87
N LEU A 174 3.34 11.87 -13.10
CA LEU A 174 4.62 11.38 -13.64
C LEU A 174 4.42 10.14 -14.54
N ALA A 175 3.59 9.19 -14.12
CA ALA A 175 3.26 8.00 -14.91
C ALA A 175 2.51 8.31 -16.22
N TYR A 176 1.68 9.37 -16.23
CA TYR A 176 1.01 9.86 -17.45
C TYR A 176 1.94 10.67 -18.37
N GLY A 177 2.77 11.53 -17.78
CA GLY A 177 3.31 12.71 -18.45
C GLY A 177 4.73 12.58 -18.99
N LEU A 178 5.46 11.51 -18.67
CA LEU A 178 6.90 11.41 -18.94
C LEU A 178 7.28 11.62 -20.42
N ASP A 179 6.46 11.14 -21.36
CA ASP A 179 6.68 11.28 -22.80
C ASP A 179 6.04 12.56 -23.41
N LYS A 180 5.43 13.45 -22.60
CA LYS A 180 4.64 14.58 -23.09
C LYS A 180 5.49 15.83 -23.29
N LYS A 181 5.65 16.24 -24.56
CA LYS A 181 6.43 17.43 -24.95
C LYS A 181 5.65 18.74 -24.94
N THR A 182 4.34 18.69 -25.17
CA THR A 182 3.50 19.90 -25.24
C THR A 182 3.06 20.30 -23.84
N LEU A 183 3.26 21.57 -23.47
CA LEU A 183 2.73 22.13 -22.22
C LEU A 183 1.19 22.11 -22.24
N HIS A 184 0.58 21.49 -21.23
CA HIS A 184 -0.87 21.45 -21.05
C HIS A 184 -1.28 21.25 -19.59
N ASN A 185 -2.48 21.73 -19.25
CA ASN A 185 -3.09 21.55 -17.95
C ASN A 185 -3.82 20.21 -17.88
N ILE A 186 -3.59 19.48 -16.79
CA ILE A 186 -4.31 18.24 -16.46
C ILE A 186 -5.00 18.36 -15.10
N ALA A 187 -6.05 17.58 -14.92
CA ALA A 187 -6.65 17.33 -13.61
C ALA A 187 -6.47 15.84 -13.27
N VAL A 188 -5.80 15.53 -12.16
CA VAL A 188 -5.74 14.17 -11.62
C VAL A 188 -6.82 14.06 -10.55
N TYR A 189 -7.83 13.24 -10.82
CA TYR A 189 -8.92 12.92 -9.91
C TYR A 189 -8.65 11.52 -9.35
N ASP A 190 -8.17 11.47 -8.11
CA ASP A 190 -7.82 10.22 -7.42
C ASP A 190 -8.90 9.88 -6.38
N PHE A 191 -9.57 8.73 -6.57
CA PHE A 191 -10.59 8.24 -5.65
C PHE A 191 -10.26 6.81 -5.22
N GLY A 192 -9.53 6.73 -4.10
CA GLY A 192 -9.06 5.48 -3.53
C GLY A 192 -10.03 4.83 -2.54
N GLY A 193 -9.48 3.94 -1.72
CA GLY A 193 -10.23 3.19 -0.70
C GLY A 193 -10.70 4.02 0.51
N GLY A 194 -9.93 5.03 0.92
CA GLY A 194 -10.29 5.88 2.07
C GLY A 194 -9.98 7.37 1.92
N THR A 195 -9.45 7.77 0.76
CA THR A 195 -9.05 9.14 0.46
C THR A 195 -9.49 9.53 -0.94
N PHE A 196 -9.76 10.82 -1.10
CA PHE A 196 -10.05 11.47 -2.36
C PHE A 196 -9.13 12.69 -2.51
N ASP A 197 -8.42 12.80 -3.63
CA ASP A 197 -7.61 13.97 -3.98
C ASP A 197 -7.98 14.48 -5.38
N ILE A 198 -7.84 15.79 -5.56
CA ILE A 198 -7.90 16.45 -6.85
C ILE A 198 -6.73 17.43 -6.97
N THR A 199 -5.89 17.21 -7.98
CA THR A 199 -4.73 18.04 -8.25
C THR A 199 -4.78 18.56 -9.67
N ILE A 200 -4.56 19.87 -9.82
CA ILE A 200 -4.42 20.54 -11.11
C ILE A 200 -2.93 20.76 -11.35
N LEU A 201 -2.42 20.21 -12.44
CA LEU A 201 -1.01 20.32 -12.83
C LEU A 201 -0.90 20.93 -14.22
N GLU A 202 0.18 21.67 -14.46
CA GLU A 202 0.67 21.97 -15.80
C GLU A 202 1.88 21.07 -16.06
N LEU A 203 1.88 20.36 -17.19
CA LEU A 203 2.99 19.48 -17.56
C LEU A 203 3.37 19.60 -19.02
N GLY A 204 4.67 19.47 -19.30
CA GLY A 204 5.25 19.45 -20.63
C GLY A 204 6.75 19.71 -20.62
N ASP A 205 7.45 19.15 -21.60
CA ASP A 205 8.91 19.33 -21.80
C ASP A 205 9.72 18.99 -20.54
N GLY A 206 9.34 17.91 -19.85
CA GLY A 206 9.97 17.45 -18.61
C GLY A 206 9.56 18.21 -17.34
N VAL A 207 8.84 19.32 -17.44
CA VAL A 207 8.35 20.07 -16.28
C VAL A 207 7.00 19.54 -15.83
N PHE A 208 6.85 19.37 -14.52
CA PHE A 208 5.62 19.01 -13.82
C PHE A 208 5.41 20.02 -12.69
N GLU A 209 4.44 20.92 -12.83
CA GLU A 209 4.14 21.95 -11.83
C GLU A 209 2.71 21.76 -11.29
N VAL A 210 2.59 21.48 -10.00
CA VAL A 210 1.30 21.47 -9.31
C VAL A 210 0.83 22.92 -9.12
N LYS A 211 -0.27 23.29 -9.79
CA LYS A 211 -0.88 24.63 -9.67
C LYS A 211 -1.80 24.73 -8.46
N SER A 212 -2.46 23.63 -8.10
CA SER A 212 -3.26 23.53 -6.87
C SER A 212 -3.56 22.08 -6.51
N THR A 213 -3.71 21.79 -5.22
CA THR A 213 -4.29 20.53 -4.75
C THR A 213 -5.38 20.78 -3.68
N ASN A 214 -6.35 19.87 -3.60
CA ASN A 214 -7.40 19.85 -2.59
C ASN A 214 -7.90 18.40 -2.46
N GLY A 215 -8.58 18.04 -1.37
CA GLY A 215 -9.01 16.66 -1.16
C GLY A 215 -9.78 16.45 0.13
N ASP A 216 -10.02 15.19 0.43
CA ASP A 216 -10.71 14.71 1.62
C ASP A 216 -10.06 13.40 2.07
N THR A 217 -9.27 13.47 3.14
CA THR A 217 -8.48 12.33 3.66
C THR A 217 -9.33 11.30 4.44
N HIS A 218 -10.66 11.39 4.31
CA HIS A 218 -11.65 10.52 4.94
C HIS A 218 -12.93 10.45 4.09
N LEU A 219 -12.72 10.13 2.80
CA LEU A 219 -13.73 9.90 1.78
C LEU A 219 -13.17 8.91 0.77
N GLY A 220 -13.67 7.68 0.74
CA GLY A 220 -13.18 6.63 -0.18
C GLY A 220 -14.16 5.49 -0.36
N GLY A 221 -13.75 4.46 -1.11
CA GLY A 221 -14.54 3.25 -1.35
C GLY A 221 -15.09 2.56 -0.09
N ASP A 222 -14.40 2.68 1.06
CA ASP A 222 -14.86 2.22 2.38
C ASP A 222 -16.19 2.86 2.80
N ASP A 223 -16.37 4.16 2.52
CA ASP A 223 -17.58 4.90 2.88
C ASP A 223 -18.76 4.49 1.98
N PHE A 224 -18.48 4.15 0.72
CA PHE A 224 -19.46 3.55 -0.20
C PHE A 224 -19.89 2.18 0.31
N ASP A 225 -18.94 1.31 0.67
CA ASP A 225 -19.22 -0.02 1.23
C ASP A 225 -20.01 0.07 2.53
N LYS A 226 -19.68 1.04 3.40
CA LYS A 226 -20.44 1.29 4.62
C LYS A 226 -21.91 1.66 4.31
N MET A 227 -22.17 2.56 3.36
CA MET A 227 -23.55 2.92 3.01
C MET A 227 -24.34 1.77 2.38
N ILE A 228 -23.67 0.89 1.62
CA ILE A 228 -24.28 -0.34 1.10
C ILE A 228 -24.59 -1.30 2.25
N VAL A 229 -23.66 -1.53 3.18
CA VAL A 229 -23.87 -2.39 4.36
C VAL A 229 -25.01 -1.86 5.25
N ASP A 230 -25.08 -0.56 5.50
CA ASP A 230 -26.18 0.06 6.27
C ASP A 230 -27.54 -0.20 5.58
N TYR A 231 -27.61 -0.12 4.25
CA TYR A 231 -28.79 -0.46 3.47
C TYR A 231 -29.16 -1.95 3.56
N LEU A 232 -28.18 -2.84 3.42
CA LEU A 232 -28.36 -4.30 3.50
C LEU A 232 -28.84 -4.74 4.88
N VAL A 233 -28.25 -4.22 5.96
CA VAL A 233 -28.70 -4.46 7.34
C VAL A 233 -30.14 -3.97 7.53
N THR A 234 -30.49 -2.80 6.97
CA THR A 234 -31.85 -2.25 7.05
C THR A 234 -32.88 -3.14 6.36
N GLU A 235 -32.62 -3.61 5.13
CA GLU A 235 -33.55 -4.48 4.40
C GLU A 235 -33.65 -5.89 5.00
N PHE A 236 -32.54 -6.46 5.51
CA PHE A 236 -32.60 -7.73 6.25
C PHE A 236 -33.45 -7.59 7.53
N LYS A 237 -33.25 -6.52 8.30
CA LYS A 237 -34.01 -6.24 9.53
C LYS A 237 -35.49 -5.98 9.27
N LYS A 238 -35.82 -5.31 8.17
CA LYS A 238 -37.20 -5.10 7.70
C LYS A 238 -37.89 -6.40 7.31
N THR A 239 -37.14 -7.36 6.75
CA THR A 239 -37.69 -8.63 6.26
C THR A 239 -37.77 -9.70 7.36
N ASN A 240 -36.77 -9.79 8.25
CA ASN A 240 -36.61 -10.87 9.23
C ASN A 240 -36.68 -10.41 10.70
N GLY A 241 -36.79 -9.10 10.97
CA GLY A 241 -36.80 -8.53 12.33
C GLY A 241 -35.44 -8.49 13.05
N ILE A 242 -34.41 -9.14 12.50
CA ILE A 242 -33.08 -9.27 13.12
C ILE A 242 -32.10 -8.21 12.62
N ASP A 243 -31.27 -7.71 13.54
CA ASP A 243 -30.28 -6.68 13.28
C ASP A 243 -28.87 -7.29 13.15
N LEU A 244 -28.43 -7.54 11.91
CA LEU A 244 -27.13 -8.18 11.62
C LEU A 244 -25.92 -7.34 12.03
N SER A 245 -26.07 -6.05 12.34
CA SER A 245 -24.97 -5.22 12.85
C SER A 245 -24.41 -5.70 14.20
N LYS A 246 -25.17 -6.54 14.92
CA LYS A 246 -24.80 -7.09 16.23
C LYS A 246 -23.99 -8.38 16.16
N ASP A 247 -23.94 -9.02 15.00
CA ASP A 247 -23.19 -10.25 14.74
C ASP A 247 -21.95 -9.89 13.91
N SER A 248 -20.76 -9.98 14.51
CA SER A 248 -19.53 -9.56 13.85
C SER A 248 -19.15 -10.45 12.65
N GLN A 249 -19.55 -11.73 12.64
CA GLN A 249 -19.25 -12.62 11.51
C GLN A 249 -20.25 -12.38 10.37
N ALA A 250 -21.54 -12.22 10.68
CA ALA A 250 -22.54 -11.85 9.68
C ALA A 250 -22.26 -10.47 9.07
N LEU A 251 -21.87 -9.49 9.89
CA LEU A 251 -21.50 -8.15 9.44
C LEU A 251 -20.26 -8.18 8.53
N GLN A 252 -19.24 -9.00 8.83
CA GLN A 252 -18.08 -9.12 7.94
C GLN A 252 -18.47 -9.75 6.59
N ARG A 253 -19.30 -10.80 6.59
CA ARG A 253 -19.80 -11.40 5.35
C ARG A 253 -20.65 -10.44 4.52
N LEU A 254 -21.39 -9.54 5.17
CA LEU A 254 -22.09 -8.43 4.51
C LEU A 254 -21.13 -7.40 3.90
N ARG A 255 -19.99 -7.09 4.54
CA ARG A 255 -18.95 -6.21 3.99
C ARG A 255 -18.35 -6.78 2.71
N ASP A 256 -17.92 -8.03 2.76
CA ASP A 256 -17.31 -8.71 1.62
C ASP A 256 -18.29 -8.78 0.42
N ALA A 257 -19.57 -9.03 0.70
CA ALA A 257 -20.63 -9.03 -0.31
C ALA A 257 -20.98 -7.63 -0.84
N ALA A 258 -20.91 -6.60 0.00
CA ALA A 258 -21.15 -5.21 -0.39
C ALA A 258 -20.03 -4.67 -1.29
N GLU A 259 -18.75 -4.89 -0.93
CA GLU A 259 -17.58 -4.56 -1.76
C GLU A 259 -17.69 -5.24 -3.12
N LYS A 260 -17.98 -6.55 -3.12
CA LYS A 260 -18.15 -7.33 -4.35
C LYS A 260 -19.30 -6.81 -5.23
N ALA A 261 -20.48 -6.55 -4.66
CA ALA A 261 -21.62 -6.03 -5.40
C ALA A 261 -21.37 -4.61 -5.96
N LYS A 262 -20.67 -3.75 -5.21
CA LYS A 262 -20.22 -2.42 -5.69
C LYS A 262 -19.34 -2.53 -6.93
N ILE A 263 -18.37 -3.46 -6.90
CA ILE A 263 -17.45 -3.70 -8.01
C ILE A 263 -18.20 -4.30 -9.22
N GLU A 264 -19.03 -5.33 -9.01
CA GLU A 264 -19.85 -5.93 -10.09
C GLU A 264 -20.77 -4.90 -10.76
N LEU A 265 -21.41 -4.03 -9.98
CA LEU A 265 -22.30 -2.98 -10.50
C LEU A 265 -21.58 -1.88 -11.29
N SER A 266 -20.26 -1.86 -11.28
CA SER A 266 -19.48 -0.97 -12.16
C SER A 266 -19.49 -1.44 -13.62
N THR A 267 -19.78 -2.72 -13.88
CA THR A 267 -19.92 -3.28 -15.24
C THR A 267 -21.36 -3.76 -15.51
N SER A 268 -21.98 -4.46 -14.57
CA SER A 268 -23.36 -4.96 -14.63
C SER A 268 -24.40 -3.93 -14.19
N MET A 269 -25.64 -4.07 -14.67
CA MET A 269 -26.78 -3.21 -14.24
C MET A 269 -27.42 -3.68 -12.92
N GLU A 270 -27.14 -4.92 -12.52
CA GLU A 270 -27.67 -5.60 -11.34
C GLU A 270 -26.65 -6.62 -10.80
N SER A 271 -26.70 -6.86 -9.50
CA SER A 271 -25.93 -7.91 -8.79
C SER A 271 -26.86 -8.57 -7.76
N GLU A 272 -26.74 -9.89 -7.60
CA GLU A 272 -27.45 -10.64 -6.56
C GLU A 272 -26.51 -10.92 -5.38
N ILE A 273 -26.84 -10.34 -4.23
CA ILE A 273 -26.18 -10.66 -2.96
C ILE A 273 -26.88 -11.86 -2.37
N ASN A 274 -26.19 -13.00 -2.35
CA ASN A 274 -26.69 -14.28 -1.85
C ASN A 274 -25.78 -14.80 -0.74
N LEU A 275 -26.25 -14.65 0.51
CA LEU A 275 -25.55 -15.05 1.74
C LEU A 275 -26.37 -16.14 2.46
N PRO A 276 -26.11 -17.43 2.17
CA PRO A 276 -26.77 -18.52 2.86
C PRO A 276 -26.25 -18.68 4.30
N PHE A 277 -27.09 -19.12 5.23
CA PHE A 277 -26.72 -19.29 6.64
C PHE A 277 -26.07 -18.02 7.23
N ILE A 278 -26.68 -16.85 7.01
CA ILE A 278 -26.12 -15.57 7.46
C ILE A 278 -26.29 -15.36 8.97
N THR A 279 -27.34 -15.91 9.56
CA THR A 279 -27.57 -15.94 11.01
C THR A 279 -28.58 -17.06 11.35
N VAL A 280 -28.95 -17.22 12.61
CA VAL A 280 -29.92 -18.22 13.10
C VAL A 280 -31.01 -17.51 13.92
N GLN A 281 -32.27 -17.88 13.70
CA GLN A 281 -33.43 -17.44 14.48
C GLN A 281 -34.22 -18.64 14.98
N ASP A 282 -34.44 -18.74 16.29
CA ASP A 282 -35.24 -19.82 16.91
C ASP A 282 -34.80 -21.25 16.49
N GLY A 283 -33.50 -21.43 16.28
CA GLY A 283 -32.89 -22.67 15.81
C GLY A 283 -32.97 -22.93 14.30
N GLN A 284 -33.63 -22.06 13.54
CA GLN A 284 -33.70 -22.11 12.07
C GLN A 284 -32.62 -21.22 11.43
N PRO A 285 -31.86 -21.73 10.44
CA PRO A 285 -30.91 -20.91 9.71
C PRO A 285 -31.65 -19.92 8.80
N LEU A 286 -31.19 -18.67 8.80
CA LEU A 286 -31.66 -17.65 7.87
C LEU A 286 -30.67 -17.45 6.72
N HIS A 287 -31.20 -17.09 5.57
CA HIS A 287 -30.47 -16.76 4.36
C HIS A 287 -30.80 -15.31 3.98
N PHE A 288 -29.87 -14.60 3.36
CA PHE A 288 -30.14 -13.28 2.81
C PHE A 288 -29.89 -13.30 1.31
N VAL A 289 -30.97 -13.14 0.54
CA VAL A 289 -30.92 -12.99 -0.92
C VAL A 289 -31.57 -11.65 -1.26
N ILE A 290 -30.80 -10.74 -1.86
CA ILE A 290 -31.30 -9.43 -2.30
C ILE A 290 -30.64 -9.04 -3.62
N LYS A 291 -31.45 -8.49 -4.52
CA LYS A 291 -31.01 -7.97 -5.81
C LYS A 291 -30.76 -6.47 -5.71
N LEU A 292 -29.52 -6.04 -5.91
CA LEU A 292 -29.13 -4.63 -5.93
C LEU A 292 -28.96 -4.18 -7.38
N THR A 293 -29.63 -3.10 -7.79
CA THR A 293 -29.44 -2.49 -9.12
C THR A 293 -28.41 -1.37 -9.05
N ARG A 294 -27.76 -1.06 -10.18
CA ARG A 294 -26.85 0.10 -10.31
C ARG A 294 -27.55 1.39 -9.90
N SER A 295 -28.77 1.62 -10.39
CA SER A 295 -29.58 2.79 -10.01
C SER A 295 -29.87 2.89 -8.52
N LYS A 296 -30.04 1.74 -7.83
CA LYS A 296 -30.23 1.72 -6.38
C LYS A 296 -28.92 2.02 -5.65
N LEU A 297 -27.80 1.43 -6.06
CA LEU A 297 -26.46 1.78 -5.56
C LEU A 297 -26.17 3.28 -5.72
N GLU A 298 -26.36 3.83 -6.92
CA GLU A 298 -26.18 5.24 -7.22
C GLU A 298 -27.04 6.13 -6.30
N SER A 299 -28.31 5.78 -6.07
CA SER A 299 -29.18 6.51 -5.13
C SER A 299 -28.74 6.46 -3.67
N ILE A 300 -27.98 5.43 -3.28
CA ILE A 300 -27.44 5.27 -1.92
C ILE A 300 -26.20 6.15 -1.74
N VAL A 301 -25.29 6.18 -2.73
CA VAL A 301 -23.96 6.80 -2.61
C VAL A 301 -23.82 8.17 -3.28
N ALA A 302 -24.89 8.70 -3.92
CA ALA A 302 -24.86 9.98 -4.65
C ALA A 302 -24.23 11.13 -3.86
N SER A 303 -24.53 11.25 -2.56
CA SER A 303 -23.98 12.31 -1.70
C SER A 303 -22.47 12.22 -1.47
N LEU A 304 -21.87 11.02 -1.54
CA LEU A 304 -20.41 10.84 -1.47
C LEU A 304 -19.73 11.30 -2.76
N VAL A 305 -20.35 11.03 -3.92
CA VAL A 305 -19.89 11.55 -5.21
C VAL A 305 -20.06 13.07 -5.26
N GLU A 306 -21.19 13.63 -4.80
CA GLU A 306 -21.37 15.09 -4.73
C GLU A 306 -20.37 15.78 -3.80
N ARG A 307 -19.98 15.14 -2.68
CA ARG A 307 -18.95 15.63 -1.75
C ARG A 307 -17.60 15.81 -2.44
N SER A 308 -17.17 14.88 -3.31
CA SER A 308 -15.89 14.99 -4.02
C SER A 308 -15.82 16.21 -4.95
N PHE A 309 -16.96 16.65 -5.52
CA PHE A 309 -17.00 17.86 -6.37
C PHE A 309 -16.89 19.18 -5.60
N THR A 310 -16.81 19.17 -4.27
CA THR A 310 -16.50 20.37 -3.48
C THR A 310 -15.00 20.72 -3.60
N PRO A 311 -14.05 19.85 -3.22
CA PRO A 311 -12.62 20.04 -3.53
C PRO A 311 -12.32 20.32 -5.00
N VAL A 312 -13.01 19.67 -5.95
CA VAL A 312 -12.75 19.88 -7.40
C VAL A 312 -13.00 21.32 -7.83
N LYS A 313 -14.07 21.95 -7.33
CA LYS A 313 -14.38 23.36 -7.61
C LYS A 313 -13.37 24.30 -6.96
N GLU A 314 -12.88 23.95 -5.77
CA GLU A 314 -11.88 24.74 -5.05
C GLU A 314 -10.51 24.66 -5.72
N ALA A 315 -10.04 23.47 -6.10
CA ALA A 315 -8.77 23.29 -6.81
C ALA A 315 -8.76 24.08 -8.14
N ILE A 316 -9.80 23.93 -8.98
CA ILE A 316 -9.92 24.69 -10.23
C ILE A 316 -9.88 26.22 -10.01
N LYS A 317 -10.54 26.70 -8.96
CA LYS A 317 -10.52 28.12 -8.57
C LYS A 317 -9.13 28.57 -8.10
N ASP A 318 -8.46 27.76 -7.28
CA ASP A 318 -7.15 28.09 -6.71
C ASP A 318 -6.03 28.07 -7.78
N ALA A 319 -6.08 27.13 -8.73
CA ALA A 319 -5.22 27.09 -9.92
C ALA A 319 -5.51 28.24 -10.92
N LYS A 320 -6.63 28.96 -10.77
CA LYS A 320 -7.06 30.08 -11.63
C LYS A 320 -7.25 29.69 -13.12
N VAL A 321 -7.59 28.43 -13.38
CA VAL A 321 -7.96 27.91 -14.70
C VAL A 321 -9.48 27.69 -14.78
N ALA A 322 -10.07 27.66 -15.97
CA ALA A 322 -11.45 27.18 -16.10
C ALA A 322 -11.46 25.66 -16.34
N ALA A 323 -12.52 24.96 -15.91
CA ALA A 323 -12.64 23.50 -16.10
C ALA A 323 -12.55 23.08 -17.58
N LYS A 324 -13.07 23.91 -18.49
CA LYS A 324 -12.95 23.73 -19.96
C LYS A 324 -11.53 23.89 -20.52
N ASP A 325 -10.63 24.55 -19.77
CA ASP A 325 -9.26 24.83 -20.15
C ASP A 325 -8.29 23.75 -19.62
N ILE A 326 -8.82 22.69 -18.98
CA ILE A 326 -8.11 21.44 -18.68
C ILE A 326 -8.05 20.58 -19.95
N GLN A 327 -6.86 20.21 -20.39
CA GLN A 327 -6.67 19.40 -21.61
C GLN A 327 -6.92 17.90 -21.36
N GLU A 328 -6.57 17.37 -20.19
CA GLU A 328 -6.74 15.95 -19.86
C GLU A 328 -7.24 15.76 -18.43
N VAL A 329 -8.09 14.77 -18.20
CA VAL A 329 -8.57 14.41 -16.84
C VAL A 329 -8.18 12.97 -16.58
N ILE A 330 -7.23 12.74 -15.69
CA ILE A 330 -6.70 11.41 -15.36
C ILE A 330 -7.50 10.87 -14.18
N LEU A 331 -8.07 9.66 -14.31
CA LEU A 331 -8.72 8.95 -13.22
C LEU A 331 -7.74 7.98 -12.56
N VAL A 332 -7.65 8.04 -11.23
CA VAL A 332 -6.76 7.23 -10.40
C VAL A 332 -7.55 6.65 -9.23
N GLY A 333 -7.14 5.49 -8.72
CA GLY A 333 -7.81 4.81 -7.62
C GLY A 333 -9.06 4.04 -8.05
N GLY A 334 -9.21 2.82 -7.53
CA GLY A 334 -10.23 1.87 -7.99
C GLY A 334 -11.69 2.32 -7.84
N MET A 335 -12.01 3.32 -7.01
CA MET A 335 -13.39 3.82 -6.89
C MET A 335 -13.82 4.62 -8.12
N THR A 336 -12.88 5.19 -8.88
CA THR A 336 -13.18 5.90 -10.16
C THR A 336 -13.77 5.00 -11.24
N ARG A 337 -13.65 3.67 -11.11
CA ARG A 337 -14.26 2.67 -12.00
C ARG A 337 -15.79 2.68 -11.96
N MET A 338 -16.42 3.36 -10.99
CA MET A 338 -17.88 3.49 -10.91
C MET A 338 -18.43 4.41 -12.03
N PRO A 339 -19.38 3.96 -12.86
CA PRO A 339 -19.92 4.76 -13.98
C PRO A 339 -20.50 6.14 -13.60
N LEU A 340 -21.07 6.28 -12.39
CA LEU A 340 -21.55 7.57 -11.88
C LEU A 340 -20.41 8.58 -11.70
N ILE A 341 -19.23 8.14 -11.26
CA ILE A 341 -18.05 9.01 -11.09
C ILE A 341 -17.53 9.42 -12.48
N GLU A 342 -17.32 8.48 -13.41
CA GLU A 342 -16.93 8.82 -14.80
C GLU A 342 -17.91 9.83 -15.43
N THR A 343 -19.22 9.62 -15.25
CA THR A 343 -20.28 10.50 -15.76
C THR A 343 -20.20 11.90 -15.15
N LYS A 344 -20.07 12.01 -13.82
CA LYS A 344 -20.00 13.31 -13.13
C LYS A 344 -18.72 14.08 -13.44
N VAL A 345 -17.60 13.39 -13.59
CA VAL A 345 -16.32 13.98 -14.01
C VAL A 345 -16.47 14.53 -15.44
N LYS A 346 -17.04 13.73 -16.36
CA LYS A 346 -17.32 14.15 -17.74
C LYS A 346 -18.27 15.35 -17.82
N GLU A 347 -19.35 15.35 -17.03
CA GLU A 347 -20.28 16.49 -16.94
C GLU A 347 -19.58 17.77 -16.47
N PHE A 348 -18.68 17.67 -15.50
CA PHE A 348 -17.99 18.83 -14.91
C PHE A 348 -16.90 19.43 -15.82
N PHE A 349 -16.05 18.58 -16.40
CA PHE A 349 -14.95 19.03 -17.28
C PHE A 349 -15.35 19.17 -18.76
N GLY A 350 -16.52 18.65 -19.14
CA GLY A 350 -17.03 18.70 -20.52
C GLY A 350 -16.30 17.77 -21.50
N LYS A 351 -15.59 16.75 -21.00
CA LYS A 351 -14.81 15.79 -21.82
C LYS A 351 -14.70 14.41 -21.20
N GLU A 352 -14.40 13.42 -22.04
CA GLU A 352 -14.09 12.07 -21.57
C GLU A 352 -12.82 12.08 -20.70
N PRO A 353 -12.82 11.39 -19.55
CA PRO A 353 -11.60 11.15 -18.80
C PRO A 353 -10.63 10.23 -19.58
N ASN A 354 -9.35 10.47 -19.39
CA ASN A 354 -8.26 9.74 -20.00
C ASN A 354 -8.16 8.32 -19.41
N LYS A 355 -7.99 7.31 -20.28
CA LYS A 355 -7.88 5.88 -19.90
C LYS A 355 -6.53 5.25 -20.31
N SER A 356 -5.50 6.06 -20.55
CA SER A 356 -4.15 5.58 -20.96
C SER A 356 -3.27 5.13 -19.80
N VAL A 357 -3.71 5.35 -18.55
CA VAL A 357 -3.00 4.91 -17.34
C VAL A 357 -3.90 3.96 -16.57
N ASN A 358 -3.33 2.91 -15.98
CA ASN A 358 -4.07 1.98 -15.14
C ASN A 358 -4.32 2.63 -13.75
N PRO A 359 -5.58 2.86 -13.32
CA PRO A 359 -5.88 3.60 -12.09
C PRO A 359 -5.39 2.89 -10.82
N ASP A 360 -5.10 1.58 -10.87
CA ASP A 360 -4.60 0.81 -9.73
C ASP A 360 -3.06 0.74 -9.67
N GLU A 361 -2.34 1.20 -10.71
CA GLU A 361 -0.87 1.05 -10.83
C GLU A 361 -0.13 2.38 -11.08
N ALA A 362 -0.84 3.41 -11.57
CA ALA A 362 -0.30 4.74 -11.91
C ALA A 362 0.61 5.32 -10.82
N VAL A 363 0.15 5.21 -9.57
CA VAL A 363 0.79 5.82 -8.40
C VAL A 363 2.13 5.15 -8.09
N ALA A 364 2.19 3.81 -8.09
CA ALA A 364 3.45 3.08 -7.87
C ALA A 364 4.44 3.29 -9.02
N ILE A 365 3.97 3.26 -10.27
CA ILE A 365 4.78 3.59 -11.46
C ILE A 365 5.39 4.99 -11.31
N GLY A 366 4.60 5.98 -10.88
CA GLY A 366 5.05 7.33 -10.59
C GLY A 366 6.09 7.41 -9.47
N ALA A 367 5.90 6.65 -8.39
CA ALA A 367 6.86 6.57 -7.29
C ALA A 367 8.19 5.94 -7.74
N ALA A 368 8.15 4.95 -8.63
CA ALA A 368 9.36 4.36 -9.23
C ALA A 368 10.05 5.34 -10.19
N ILE A 369 9.31 6.11 -11.01
CA ILE A 369 9.86 7.20 -11.82
C ILE A 369 10.54 8.24 -10.91
N GLN A 370 9.90 8.63 -9.81
CA GLN A 370 10.47 9.55 -8.82
C GLN A 370 11.76 8.99 -8.17
N ALA A 371 11.83 7.68 -7.90
CA ALA A 371 13.05 7.01 -7.47
C ALA A 371 14.14 7.08 -8.54
N GLY A 372 13.78 6.85 -9.82
CA GLY A 372 14.67 6.97 -10.98
C GLY A 372 15.22 8.39 -11.19
N ILE A 373 14.41 9.43 -10.93
CA ILE A 373 14.84 10.83 -10.98
C ILE A 373 15.89 11.10 -9.89
N ILE A 374 15.64 10.68 -8.64
CA ILE A 374 16.57 10.88 -7.53
C ILE A 374 17.86 10.06 -7.71
N GLY A 375 17.77 8.86 -8.29
CA GLY A 375 18.91 8.02 -8.64
C GLY A 375 19.67 8.44 -9.90
N GLY A 376 19.17 9.42 -10.66
CA GLY A 376 19.76 9.87 -11.94
C GLY A 376 19.60 8.92 -13.12
N GLU A 377 18.76 7.87 -12.98
CA GLU A 377 18.34 6.99 -14.08
C GLU A 377 17.38 7.70 -15.05
N VAL A 378 16.53 8.59 -14.53
CA VAL A 378 15.65 9.47 -15.30
C VAL A 378 16.24 10.89 -15.26
N LYS A 379 16.36 11.53 -16.43
CA LYS A 379 16.97 12.85 -16.61
C LYS A 379 15.96 13.84 -17.18
N ASP A 380 16.31 15.12 -17.07
CA ASP A 380 15.57 16.23 -17.69
C ASP A 380 14.09 16.32 -17.25
N VAL A 381 13.80 15.84 -16.02
CA VAL A 381 12.50 15.99 -15.37
C VAL A 381 12.63 16.91 -14.16
N VAL A 382 11.74 17.89 -14.06
CA VAL A 382 11.66 18.83 -12.93
C VAL A 382 10.25 18.78 -12.34
N LEU A 383 10.17 18.38 -11.07
CA LEU A 383 8.92 18.34 -10.32
C LEU A 383 8.85 19.51 -9.32
N LEU A 384 7.84 20.35 -9.45
CA LEU A 384 7.44 21.38 -8.49
C LEU A 384 6.09 21.00 -7.88
N ASP A 385 6.12 20.45 -6.67
CA ASP A 385 4.93 20.16 -5.87
C ASP A 385 4.61 21.34 -4.93
N VAL A 386 3.49 21.29 -4.19
CA VAL A 386 3.01 22.37 -3.30
C VAL A 386 2.60 21.87 -1.92
N THR A 387 2.52 22.77 -0.93
CA THR A 387 1.83 22.47 0.33
C THR A 387 0.30 22.51 0.15
N PRO A 388 -0.45 21.48 0.61
CA PRO A 388 -1.92 21.43 0.47
C PRO A 388 -2.66 22.42 1.38
N LEU A 389 -2.00 22.87 2.46
CA LEU A 389 -2.64 23.60 3.55
C LEU A 389 -1.79 24.80 3.98
N THR A 390 -2.46 25.89 4.36
CA THR A 390 -1.82 27.08 4.91
C THR A 390 -1.20 26.79 6.27
N LEU A 391 0.05 27.22 6.44
CA LEU A 391 0.82 27.16 7.67
C LEU A 391 0.91 28.54 8.30
N GLY A 392 0.69 28.62 9.62
CA GLY A 392 0.66 29.88 10.36
C GLY A 392 0.92 29.74 11.85
N VAL A 393 0.86 30.88 12.55
CA VAL A 393 1.00 30.96 14.01
C VAL A 393 -0.24 31.56 14.67
N GLU A 394 -0.54 31.15 15.91
CA GLU A 394 -1.53 31.85 16.74
C GLU A 394 -0.95 33.19 17.20
N THR A 395 -1.73 34.26 16.99
CA THR A 395 -1.41 35.61 17.48
C THR A 395 -2.46 36.10 18.48
N LEU A 396 -2.17 37.25 19.11
CA LEU A 396 -3.01 37.83 20.16
C LEU A 396 -4.48 37.96 19.71
N GLY A 397 -5.39 37.37 20.49
CA GLY A 397 -6.81 37.29 20.17
C GLY A 397 -7.27 35.92 19.63
N GLY A 398 -6.37 34.94 19.52
CA GLY A 398 -6.70 33.59 19.06
C GLY A 398 -6.92 33.50 17.56
N VAL A 399 -6.26 34.39 16.81
CA VAL A 399 -6.33 34.49 15.35
C VAL A 399 -5.12 33.78 14.75
N THR A 400 -5.29 33.10 13.62
CA THR A 400 -4.17 32.50 12.87
C THR A 400 -3.60 33.53 11.90
N THR A 401 -2.30 33.83 12.02
CA THR A 401 -1.56 34.62 11.03
C THR A 401 -0.88 33.65 10.04
N PRO A 402 -1.23 33.69 8.74
CA PRO A 402 -0.66 32.78 7.74
C PRO A 402 0.72 33.25 7.27
N LEU A 403 1.71 32.34 7.25
CA LEU A 403 3.06 32.62 6.76
C LEU A 403 3.30 31.99 5.37
N ILE A 404 2.96 30.70 5.22
CA ILE A 404 3.02 29.97 3.96
C ILE A 404 1.59 29.57 3.61
N THR A 405 1.01 30.19 2.58
CA THR A 405 -0.35 29.86 2.11
C THR A 405 -0.39 28.51 1.39
N LYS A 406 -1.54 27.83 1.42
CA LYS A 406 -1.77 26.64 0.58
C LYS A 406 -1.44 26.90 -0.89
N ASN A 407 -1.08 25.84 -1.60
CA ASN A 407 -0.61 25.85 -2.99
C ASN A 407 0.70 26.66 -3.22
N SER A 408 1.44 26.99 -2.16
CA SER A 408 2.82 27.48 -2.30
C SER A 408 3.74 26.32 -2.67
N SER A 409 4.59 26.50 -3.69
CA SER A 409 5.56 25.49 -4.14
C SER A 409 6.53 25.08 -3.02
N VAL A 410 6.93 23.82 -2.99
CA VAL A 410 7.92 23.27 -2.04
C VAL A 410 9.18 22.77 -2.75
N PRO A 411 10.38 22.91 -2.15
CA PRO A 411 10.66 23.49 -0.83
C PRO A 411 10.50 25.02 -0.80
N THR A 412 10.17 25.57 0.37
CA THR A 412 9.99 27.01 0.56
C THR A 412 10.23 27.44 2.01
N ALA A 413 10.66 28.69 2.20
CA ALA A 413 10.90 29.26 3.52
C ALA A 413 10.30 30.66 3.65
N LYS A 414 9.73 30.96 4.82
CA LYS A 414 9.15 32.28 5.15
C LYS A 414 9.51 32.69 6.57
N SER A 415 10.02 33.91 6.73
CA SER A 415 10.27 34.53 8.03
C SER A 415 9.33 35.71 8.26
N GLU A 416 8.80 35.83 9.47
CA GLU A 416 8.01 36.98 9.92
C GLU A 416 8.43 37.39 11.35
N VAL A 417 8.40 38.69 11.65
CA VAL A 417 8.83 39.22 12.95
C VAL A 417 7.63 39.52 13.83
N PHE A 418 7.52 38.76 14.91
CA PHE A 418 6.54 38.94 15.98
C PHE A 418 7.17 39.69 17.16
N SER A 419 6.33 40.09 18.12
CA SER A 419 6.76 40.78 19.33
C SER A 419 5.95 40.35 20.55
N THR A 420 6.35 40.80 21.73
CA THR A 420 5.68 40.49 23.00
C THR A 420 4.28 41.09 23.07
N ALA A 421 3.38 40.39 23.76
CA ALA A 421 2.00 40.78 24.02
C ALA A 421 1.80 41.47 25.38
N ALA A 422 2.83 41.50 26.24
CA ALA A 422 2.84 42.21 27.52
C ALA A 422 4.19 42.91 27.79
N ASP A 423 4.17 43.93 28.67
CA ASP A 423 5.37 44.59 29.15
C ASP A 423 6.23 43.64 30.01
N ASN A 424 7.55 43.72 29.86
CA ASN A 424 8.54 42.89 30.56
C ASN A 424 8.36 41.37 30.36
N GLN A 425 7.66 40.96 29.30
CA GLN A 425 7.50 39.55 28.93
C GLN A 425 8.85 38.94 28.51
N THR A 426 9.35 37.98 29.30
CA THR A 426 10.66 37.33 29.13
C THR A 426 10.63 36.04 28.30
N GLN A 427 9.45 35.61 27.85
CA GLN A 427 9.28 34.41 27.03
C GLN A 427 8.12 34.59 26.03
N VAL A 428 8.21 33.97 24.85
CA VAL A 428 7.13 33.95 23.86
C VAL A 428 6.77 32.50 23.52
N GLU A 429 5.50 32.14 23.67
CA GLU A 429 4.95 30.87 23.17
C GLU A 429 4.66 31.02 21.67
N ILE A 430 5.21 30.12 20.86
CA ILE A 430 4.91 29.98 19.44
C ILE A 430 4.03 28.74 19.27
N HIS A 431 2.77 28.96 18.90
CA HIS A 431 1.82 27.90 18.58
C HIS A 431 1.63 27.84 17.06
N ILE A 432 2.02 26.70 16.48
CA ILE A 432 2.05 26.46 15.03
C ILE A 432 0.76 25.75 14.62
N LEU A 433 0.14 26.22 13.53
CA LEU A 433 -1.11 25.68 13.03
C LEU A 433 -1.08 25.43 11.52
N GLN A 434 -1.94 24.51 11.09
CA GLN A 434 -2.20 24.18 9.70
C GLN A 434 -3.71 24.23 9.43
N GLY A 435 -4.13 24.98 8.41
CA GLY A 435 -5.52 25.10 7.97
C GLY A 435 -5.93 26.51 7.53
N GLU A 436 -7.11 26.57 6.91
CA GLU A 436 -7.63 27.76 6.22
C GLU A 436 -8.55 28.64 7.09
N ARG A 437 -8.75 28.31 8.37
CA ARG A 437 -9.73 29.01 9.23
C ARG A 437 -9.09 30.21 9.95
N PRO A 438 -9.84 31.30 10.19
CA PRO A 438 -9.25 32.51 10.77
C PRO A 438 -8.95 32.39 12.27
N LEU A 439 -9.63 31.51 13.01
CA LEU A 439 -9.44 31.31 14.45
C LEU A 439 -8.54 30.11 14.71
N ALA A 440 -7.56 30.26 15.60
CA ALA A 440 -6.56 29.23 15.90
C ALA A 440 -7.18 27.91 16.38
N ARG A 441 -8.21 27.98 17.24
CA ARG A 441 -8.95 26.79 17.74
C ARG A 441 -9.64 25.95 16.66
N ASP A 442 -9.82 26.52 15.47
CA ASP A 442 -10.55 25.93 14.36
C ASP A 442 -9.61 25.32 13.28
N ASN A 443 -8.29 25.36 13.50
CA ASN A 443 -7.24 24.77 12.66
C ASN A 443 -6.55 23.59 13.38
N LYS A 444 -5.78 22.78 12.63
CA LYS A 444 -4.96 21.71 13.22
C LYS A 444 -3.76 22.34 13.94
N SER A 445 -3.63 22.09 15.23
CA SER A 445 -2.41 22.40 15.99
C SER A 445 -1.31 21.40 15.61
N LEU A 446 -0.16 21.90 15.14
CA LEU A 446 1.01 21.08 14.80
C LEU A 446 1.99 20.97 15.97
N GLY A 447 2.12 22.03 16.78
CA GLY A 447 3.03 22.05 17.91
C GLY A 447 3.06 23.39 18.64
N ARG A 448 3.63 23.38 19.84
CA ARG A 448 3.86 24.56 20.67
C ARG A 448 5.27 24.50 21.25
N PHE A 449 5.96 25.63 21.27
CA PHE A 449 7.25 25.76 21.94
C PHE A 449 7.45 27.17 22.49
N ILE A 450 8.31 27.30 23.50
CA ILE A 450 8.56 28.57 24.18
C ILE A 450 9.99 29.03 23.86
N LEU A 451 10.12 30.24 23.33
CA LEU A 451 11.39 30.96 23.26
C LEU A 451 11.59 31.72 24.58
N GLU A 452 12.52 31.26 25.41
CA GLU A 452 12.80 31.82 26.73
C GLU A 452 13.96 32.82 26.77
N GLY A 453 13.95 33.68 27.79
CA GLY A 453 15.06 34.55 28.14
C GLY A 453 15.22 35.76 27.20
N ILE A 454 14.10 36.25 26.69
CA ILE A 454 13.94 37.55 26.02
C ILE A 454 14.22 38.66 27.06
N PRO A 455 15.01 39.71 26.76
CA PRO A 455 15.24 40.81 27.69
C PRO A 455 13.94 41.55 28.06
N PRO A 456 13.75 41.94 29.34
CA PRO A 456 12.61 42.76 29.74
C PRO A 456 12.58 44.10 28.99
N ALA A 457 11.49 44.34 28.24
CA ALA A 457 11.26 45.55 27.49
C ALA A 457 9.75 45.86 27.43
N PRO A 458 9.33 47.09 27.06
CA PRO A 458 7.93 47.40 26.80
C PRO A 458 7.33 46.52 25.71
N ARG A 459 6.01 46.31 25.76
CA ARG A 459 5.26 45.54 24.76
C ARG A 459 5.53 46.07 23.35
N GLY A 460 5.80 45.17 22.41
CA GLY A 460 6.04 45.54 21.01
C GLY A 460 7.50 45.92 20.69
N VAL A 461 8.41 45.91 21.67
CA VAL A 461 9.84 46.22 21.45
C VAL A 461 10.70 44.99 21.09
N PRO A 462 10.58 43.82 21.76
CA PRO A 462 11.35 42.63 21.37
C PRO A 462 11.01 42.17 19.95
N GLN A 463 12.00 41.70 19.20
CA GLN A 463 11.82 41.25 17.81
C GLN A 463 12.10 39.76 17.71
N VAL A 464 11.04 38.95 17.77
CA VAL A 464 11.09 37.50 17.62
C VAL A 464 10.81 37.15 16.17
N GLU A 465 11.86 36.87 15.41
CA GLU A 465 11.74 36.36 14.04
C GLU A 465 11.40 34.87 14.07
N VAL A 466 10.27 34.50 13.50
CA VAL A 466 9.83 33.12 13.36
C VAL A 466 9.95 32.75 11.88
N THR A 467 10.75 31.73 11.61
CA THR A 467 10.98 31.19 10.27
C THR A 467 10.35 29.81 10.15
N PHE A 468 9.51 29.65 9.15
CA PHE A 468 8.94 28.38 8.71
C PHE A 468 9.76 27.93 7.50
N ASP A 469 10.35 26.75 7.58
CA ASP A 469 11.09 26.09 6.50
C ASP A 469 10.40 24.76 6.19
N LEU A 470 9.97 24.59 4.93
CA LEU A 470 9.20 23.44 4.46
C LEU A 470 10.00 22.71 3.38
N ASP A 471 10.39 21.47 3.66
CA ASP A 471 11.29 20.70 2.80
C ASP A 471 10.56 20.08 1.58
N ALA A 472 11.32 19.39 0.72
CA ALA A 472 10.79 18.73 -0.48
C ALA A 472 9.96 17.45 -0.21
N ASN A 473 9.75 17.08 1.05
CA ASN A 473 8.79 16.06 1.50
C ASN A 473 7.50 16.69 2.08
N GLY A 474 7.48 18.01 2.26
CA GLY A 474 6.42 18.73 2.98
C GLY A 474 6.53 18.61 4.50
N ILE A 475 7.72 18.39 5.06
CA ILE A 475 7.96 18.32 6.52
C ILE A 475 8.37 19.69 7.04
N LEU A 476 7.68 20.18 8.08
CA LEU A 476 7.89 21.53 8.61
C LEU A 476 8.99 21.59 9.70
N THR A 477 9.90 22.54 9.54
CA THR A 477 10.81 23.02 10.59
C THR A 477 10.47 24.48 10.94
N VAL A 478 10.28 24.78 12.22
CA VAL A 478 10.03 26.16 12.69
C VAL A 478 11.13 26.60 13.65
N THR A 479 11.74 27.73 13.36
CA THR A 479 12.79 28.35 14.18
C THR A 479 12.35 29.73 14.63
N ALA A 480 12.34 29.99 15.94
CA ALA A 480 12.11 31.32 16.50
C ALA A 480 13.42 31.89 17.06
N LYS A 481 13.74 33.14 16.73
CA LYS A 481 14.98 33.82 17.12
C LYS A 481 14.70 35.23 17.60
N ASP A 482 15.16 35.56 18.81
CA ASP A 482 15.19 36.95 19.28
C ASP A 482 16.37 37.68 18.62
N LYS A 483 16.07 38.71 17.82
CA LYS A 483 17.07 39.52 17.12
C LYS A 483 17.94 40.35 18.07
N ALA A 484 17.51 40.62 19.30
CA ALA A 484 18.28 41.40 20.26
C ALA A 484 19.35 40.57 20.98
N SER A 485 18.97 39.43 21.56
CA SER A 485 19.91 38.54 22.28
C SER A 485 20.61 37.52 21.38
N GLY A 486 20.11 37.30 20.16
CA GLY A 486 20.57 36.25 19.25
C GLY A 486 20.15 34.84 19.65
N LYS A 487 19.44 34.67 20.77
CA LYS A 487 18.91 33.37 21.22
C LYS A 487 17.90 32.84 20.21
N GLU A 488 18.04 31.56 19.92
CA GLU A 488 17.13 30.82 19.05
C GLU A 488 16.62 29.57 19.76
N GLN A 489 15.39 29.19 19.42
CA GLN A 489 14.79 27.92 19.76
C GLN A 489 14.12 27.40 18.48
N SER A 490 14.30 26.12 18.17
CA SER A 490 13.66 25.50 17.02
C SER A 490 12.88 24.26 17.42
N ILE A 491 11.83 23.98 16.67
CA ILE A 491 11.11 22.73 16.70
C ILE A 491 11.06 22.19 15.27
N LYS A 492 11.55 20.98 15.08
CA LYS A 492 11.17 20.20 13.92
C LYS A 492 9.85 19.51 14.26
N ILE A 493 8.83 19.64 13.42
CA ILE A 493 7.55 18.97 13.66
C ILE A 493 7.72 17.49 13.28
N THR A 494 8.26 16.72 14.23
CA THR A 494 8.40 15.26 14.14
C THR A 494 7.74 14.54 15.30
N GLY A 495 7.53 15.22 16.44
CA GLY A 495 6.90 14.66 17.64
C GLY A 495 5.37 14.62 17.62
N SER A 496 4.72 15.10 16.55
CA SER A 496 3.26 15.11 16.37
C SER A 496 2.64 13.70 16.21
N THR A 497 3.48 12.70 16.00
CA THR A 497 3.13 11.30 15.67
C THR A 497 3.01 10.36 16.88
N GLY A 498 3.43 10.81 18.06
CA GLY A 498 3.41 10.01 19.29
C GLY A 498 4.46 8.90 19.37
N LEU A 499 5.51 8.91 18.53
CA LEU A 499 6.67 7.99 18.60
C LEU A 499 7.99 8.76 18.77
N THR A 500 8.89 8.26 19.63
CA THR A 500 10.27 8.79 19.75
C THR A 500 11.24 8.05 18.83
N LYS A 501 12.46 8.56 18.67
CA LYS A 501 13.49 7.89 17.85
C LYS A 501 13.90 6.53 18.44
N GLU A 502 13.99 6.46 19.77
CA GLU A 502 14.34 5.25 20.51
C GLU A 502 13.27 4.16 20.32
N GLU A 503 12.01 4.56 20.20
CA GLU A 503 10.91 3.63 19.90
C GLU A 503 10.90 3.20 18.44
N ILE A 504 11.24 4.08 17.49
CA ILE A 504 11.38 3.72 16.07
C ILE A 504 12.50 2.71 15.88
N GLU A 505 13.68 2.94 16.46
CA GLU A 505 14.79 1.97 16.40
C GLU A 505 14.41 0.67 17.12
N LYS A 506 13.74 0.72 18.28
CA LYS A 506 13.23 -0.50 18.93
C LYS A 506 12.22 -1.26 18.08
N MET A 507 11.26 -0.57 17.46
CA MET A 507 10.26 -1.18 16.57
C MET A 507 10.90 -1.79 15.32
N LYS A 508 11.98 -1.18 14.83
CA LYS A 508 12.81 -1.69 13.75
C LYS A 508 13.63 -2.92 14.18
N GLU A 509 14.26 -2.90 15.36
CA GLU A 509 14.92 -4.08 15.95
C GLU A 509 13.94 -5.24 16.15
N ASP A 510 12.74 -4.96 16.68
CA ASP A 510 11.66 -5.94 16.83
C ASP A 510 11.22 -6.47 15.44
N ALA A 511 11.10 -5.60 14.41
CA ALA A 511 10.76 -5.99 13.05
C ALA A 511 11.85 -6.83 12.35
N GLU A 512 13.12 -6.48 12.51
CA GLU A 512 14.29 -7.21 12.00
C GLU A 512 14.40 -8.60 12.68
N LYS A 513 14.23 -8.67 14.01
CA LYS A 513 14.19 -9.93 14.75
C LYS A 513 13.08 -10.84 14.24
N HIS A 514 11.87 -10.30 14.06
CA HIS A 514 10.76 -11.07 13.52
C HIS A 514 10.98 -11.48 12.06
N ALA A 515 11.61 -10.65 11.22
CA ALA A 515 11.96 -11.04 9.85
C ALA A 515 12.94 -12.23 9.81
N ALA A 516 13.85 -12.33 10.79
CA ALA A 516 14.73 -13.49 10.95
C ALA A 516 13.97 -14.74 11.43
N GLU A 517 13.02 -14.60 12.36
CA GLU A 517 12.10 -15.68 12.78
C GLU A 517 11.24 -16.19 11.60
N ASP A 518 10.66 -15.26 10.82
CA ASP A 518 9.87 -15.54 9.62
C ASP A 518 10.71 -16.25 8.54
N SER A 519 12.00 -15.93 8.42
CA SER A 519 12.94 -16.60 7.51
C SER A 519 13.26 -18.03 7.96
N ALA A 520 13.53 -18.23 9.26
CA ALA A 520 13.85 -19.54 9.80
C ALA A 520 12.67 -20.54 9.66
N GLU A 521 11.43 -20.08 9.91
CA GLU A 521 10.25 -20.92 9.68
C GLU A 521 9.99 -21.17 8.19
N ALA A 522 10.26 -20.19 7.31
CA ALA A 522 10.17 -20.40 5.86
C ALA A 522 11.18 -21.45 5.35
N GLU A 523 12.43 -21.42 5.83
CA GLU A 523 13.44 -22.44 5.54
C GLU A 523 13.04 -23.82 6.06
N LYS A 524 12.46 -23.89 7.27
CA LYS A 524 11.91 -25.14 7.82
C LYS A 524 10.77 -25.69 6.97
N ILE A 525 9.87 -24.84 6.48
CA ILE A 525 8.78 -25.24 5.57
C ILE A 525 9.33 -25.69 4.22
N GLN A 526 10.39 -25.07 3.69
CA GLN A 526 11.08 -25.55 2.49
C GLN A 526 11.70 -26.94 2.70
N ALA A 527 12.40 -27.16 3.81
CA ALA A 527 12.95 -28.46 4.17
C ALA A 527 11.84 -29.54 4.27
N ARG A 528 10.69 -29.22 4.88
CA ARG A 528 9.49 -30.10 4.90
C ARG A 528 9.01 -30.43 3.48
N ASN A 529 8.80 -29.42 2.63
CA ASN A 529 8.30 -29.63 1.27
C ASN A 529 9.27 -30.47 0.40
N MET A 530 10.59 -30.29 0.58
CA MET A 530 11.60 -31.14 -0.08
C MET A 530 11.56 -32.58 0.44
N ALA A 531 11.43 -32.76 1.75
CA ALA A 531 11.32 -34.06 2.40
C ALA A 531 10.06 -34.83 1.95
N ASP A 532 8.89 -34.19 1.94
CA ASP A 532 7.63 -34.74 1.42
C ASP A 532 7.74 -35.14 -0.06
N SER A 533 8.35 -34.29 -0.89
CA SER A 533 8.57 -34.56 -2.31
C SER A 533 9.51 -35.75 -2.54
N LEU A 534 10.56 -35.87 -1.71
CA LEU A 534 11.48 -37.00 -1.75
C LEU A 534 10.82 -38.30 -1.27
N VAL A 535 10.02 -38.25 -0.20
CA VAL A 535 9.21 -39.37 0.30
C VAL A 535 8.28 -39.90 -0.79
N TYR A 536 7.54 -39.02 -1.47
CA TYR A 536 6.69 -39.42 -2.59
C TYR A 536 7.49 -40.07 -3.73
N THR A 537 8.66 -39.50 -4.05
CA THR A 537 9.56 -40.04 -5.09
C THR A 537 10.10 -41.41 -4.69
N ALA A 538 10.48 -41.62 -3.43
CA ALA A 538 10.95 -42.90 -2.88
C ALA A 538 9.86 -43.98 -2.97
N GLU A 539 8.64 -43.68 -2.49
CA GLU A 539 7.50 -44.59 -2.54
C GLU A 539 7.12 -44.97 -3.98
N LYS A 540 7.24 -44.02 -4.92
CA LYS A 540 7.04 -44.28 -6.34
C LYS A 540 8.15 -45.16 -6.90
N SER A 541 9.42 -44.84 -6.67
CA SER A 541 10.57 -45.62 -7.15
C SER A 541 10.54 -47.07 -6.65
N LEU A 542 10.18 -47.29 -5.39
CA LEU A 542 10.00 -48.64 -4.83
C LEU A 542 8.84 -49.42 -5.48
N ARG A 543 7.77 -48.72 -5.87
CA ARG A 543 6.62 -49.32 -6.57
C ARG A 543 6.97 -49.68 -8.02
N ASP A 544 7.64 -48.77 -8.72
CA ASP A 544 8.02 -48.93 -10.13
C ASP A 544 9.14 -49.96 -10.32
N ALA A 545 10.05 -50.09 -9.34
CA ALA A 545 11.12 -51.09 -9.34
C ALA A 545 10.63 -52.52 -9.03
N GLY A 546 9.56 -52.67 -8.24
CA GLY A 546 8.94 -53.97 -7.95
C GLY A 546 9.91 -54.99 -7.35
N ASP A 547 10.05 -56.14 -8.00
CA ASP A 547 10.94 -57.24 -7.59
C ASP A 547 12.38 -57.10 -8.13
N LYS A 548 12.70 -56.04 -8.90
CA LYS A 548 14.03 -55.82 -9.50
C LYS A 548 15.08 -55.30 -8.51
N VAL A 549 14.68 -54.96 -7.29
CA VAL A 549 15.55 -54.42 -6.23
C VAL A 549 15.60 -55.42 -5.07
N PRO A 550 16.78 -55.70 -4.50
CA PRO A 550 16.90 -56.64 -3.38
C PRO A 550 16.01 -56.27 -2.20
N ALA A 551 15.46 -57.28 -1.52
CA ALA A 551 14.58 -57.10 -0.37
C ALA A 551 15.25 -56.29 0.76
N GLU A 552 16.58 -56.41 0.94
CA GLU A 552 17.32 -55.60 1.91
C GLU A 552 17.28 -54.10 1.56
N VAL A 553 17.51 -53.74 0.29
CA VAL A 553 17.49 -52.35 -0.19
C VAL A 553 16.08 -51.77 -0.12
N LYS A 554 15.06 -52.58 -0.44
CA LYS A 554 13.66 -52.21 -0.29
C LYS A 554 13.30 -51.89 1.16
N SER A 555 13.65 -52.78 2.09
CA SER A 555 13.42 -52.58 3.53
C SER A 555 14.17 -51.35 4.07
N GLU A 556 15.40 -51.11 3.62
CA GLU A 556 16.20 -49.94 4.03
C GLU A 556 15.52 -48.62 3.62
N VAL A 557 15.05 -48.53 2.37
CA VAL A 557 14.38 -47.31 1.87
C VAL A 557 13.00 -47.14 2.50
N GLU A 558 12.23 -48.21 2.72
CA GLU A 558 10.95 -48.15 3.45
C GLU A 558 11.14 -47.66 4.91
N GLU A 559 12.20 -48.10 5.59
CA GLU A 559 12.56 -47.61 6.93
C GLU A 559 12.94 -46.12 6.90
N LYS A 560 13.75 -45.68 5.93
CA LYS A 560 14.12 -44.26 5.80
C LYS A 560 12.94 -43.36 5.40
N VAL A 561 12.03 -43.82 4.55
CA VAL A 561 10.77 -43.12 4.24
C VAL A 561 9.96 -42.90 5.52
N LYS A 562 9.83 -43.93 6.36
CA LYS A 562 9.16 -43.80 7.65
C LYS A 562 9.89 -42.80 8.56
N GLY A 563 11.22 -42.90 8.67
CA GLY A 563 12.03 -41.97 9.46
C GLY A 563 11.84 -40.50 9.06
N VAL A 564 11.73 -40.21 7.75
CA VAL A 564 11.41 -38.86 7.25
C VAL A 564 9.99 -38.44 7.64
N LYS A 565 8.98 -39.32 7.50
CA LYS A 565 7.60 -39.03 7.93
C LYS A 565 7.48 -38.76 9.43
N ASP A 566 8.19 -39.52 10.26
CA ASP A 566 8.17 -39.37 11.72
C ASP A 566 8.76 -38.00 12.15
N VAL A 567 9.81 -37.50 11.48
CA VAL A 567 10.36 -36.14 11.76
C VAL A 567 9.59 -35.01 11.07
N LEU A 568 8.89 -35.28 9.97
CA LEU A 568 8.10 -34.28 9.23
C LEU A 568 6.99 -33.64 10.08
N GLU A 569 6.44 -34.33 11.08
CA GLU A 569 5.37 -33.80 11.93
C GLU A 569 5.87 -32.80 12.99
N SER A 570 7.08 -32.99 13.55
CA SER A 570 7.52 -32.25 14.75
C SER A 570 9.01 -31.88 14.84
N GLY A 571 9.86 -32.33 13.90
CA GLY A 571 11.30 -32.14 13.94
C GLY A 571 11.77 -30.68 13.79
N SER A 572 13.04 -30.45 14.12
CA SER A 572 13.78 -29.25 13.72
C SER A 572 14.07 -29.25 12.21
N LYS A 573 14.56 -28.13 11.68
CA LYS A 573 15.01 -28.05 10.28
C LYS A 573 16.13 -29.06 10.04
N GLU A 574 17.07 -29.12 10.97
CA GLU A 574 18.24 -29.98 10.96
C GLU A 574 17.88 -31.47 11.01
N ASP A 575 16.87 -31.86 11.80
CA ASP A 575 16.36 -33.24 11.84
C ASP A 575 15.76 -33.66 10.49
N ILE A 576 14.98 -32.77 9.88
CA ILE A 576 14.32 -33.00 8.59
C ILE A 576 15.35 -33.09 7.47
N GLU A 577 16.30 -32.15 7.39
CA GLU A 577 17.39 -32.16 6.41
C GLU A 577 18.26 -33.41 6.53
N LYS A 578 18.60 -33.82 7.76
CA LYS A 578 19.37 -35.04 8.02
C LYS A 578 18.62 -36.29 7.56
N ALA A 579 17.35 -36.46 7.97
CA ALA A 579 16.56 -37.62 7.57
C ALA A 579 16.35 -37.68 6.04
N THR A 580 16.14 -36.52 5.41
CA THR A 580 16.02 -36.37 3.95
C THR A 580 17.31 -36.78 3.23
N SER A 581 18.47 -36.37 3.75
CA SER A 581 19.78 -36.76 3.22
C SER A 581 20.06 -38.26 3.36
N GLU A 582 19.70 -38.86 4.49
CA GLU A 582 19.78 -40.32 4.70
C GLU A 582 18.86 -41.08 3.73
N LEU A 583 17.62 -40.62 3.53
CA LEU A 583 16.70 -41.19 2.54
C LEU A 583 17.25 -41.08 1.11
N SER A 584 17.74 -39.90 0.73
CA SER A 584 18.33 -39.64 -0.59
C SER A 584 19.52 -40.57 -0.88
N THR A 585 20.38 -40.79 0.12
CA THR A 585 21.52 -41.71 0.04
C THR A 585 21.05 -43.16 -0.14
N SER A 586 20.04 -43.61 0.61
CA SER A 586 19.49 -44.96 0.46
C SER A 586 18.77 -45.16 -0.89
N MET A 587 18.13 -44.12 -1.44
CA MET A 587 17.50 -44.16 -2.77
C MET A 587 18.50 -44.35 -3.91
N GLN A 588 19.75 -43.88 -3.79
CA GLN A 588 20.76 -44.07 -4.84
C GLN A 588 21.01 -45.58 -5.13
N LYS A 589 20.92 -46.42 -4.10
CA LYS A 589 21.04 -47.89 -4.23
C LYS A 589 19.97 -48.50 -5.15
N ILE A 590 18.76 -47.94 -5.19
CA ILE A 590 17.71 -48.36 -6.13
C ILE A 590 18.20 -48.16 -7.58
N GLY A 591 18.73 -46.98 -7.89
CA GLY A 591 19.27 -46.66 -9.22
C GLY A 591 20.45 -47.53 -9.63
N GLU A 592 21.37 -47.83 -8.69
CA GLU A 592 22.50 -48.73 -8.94
C GLU A 592 22.05 -50.16 -9.30
N HIS A 593 20.99 -50.67 -8.67
CA HIS A 593 20.45 -52.00 -8.99
C HIS A 593 19.65 -52.00 -10.29
N MET A 594 18.88 -50.95 -10.58
CA MET A 594 18.14 -50.85 -11.85
C MET A 594 19.10 -50.78 -13.06
N ASN A 595 20.14 -49.95 -13.01
CA ASN A 595 21.11 -49.81 -14.11
C ASN A 595 21.94 -51.10 -14.33
N LYS A 596 22.29 -51.83 -13.26
CA LYS A 596 22.98 -53.14 -13.37
C LYS A 596 22.13 -54.25 -14.01
N THR A 597 20.85 -54.00 -14.28
CA THR A 597 19.94 -54.99 -14.89
C THR A 597 19.82 -54.81 -16.42
N GLU A 598 20.43 -53.78 -17.02
CA GLU A 598 20.43 -53.57 -18.48
C GLU A 598 21.71 -54.08 -19.20
N ASP A 599 22.82 -54.29 -18.48
CA ASP A 599 24.05 -54.88 -19.02
C ASP A 599 24.07 -56.42 -18.88
N ALA A 600 23.37 -57.12 -19.77
CA ALA A 600 23.50 -58.57 -19.98
C ALA A 600 23.57 -58.89 -21.49
N PRO A 601 24.70 -59.40 -22.02
CA PRO A 601 24.89 -59.56 -23.46
C PRO A 601 24.21 -60.83 -24.01
N ALA A 602 23.73 -60.73 -25.26
CA ALA A 602 23.25 -61.87 -26.04
C ALA A 602 24.04 -61.99 -27.36
N GLU A 603 24.80 -63.08 -27.52
CA GLU A 603 25.52 -63.45 -28.75
C GLU A 603 24.89 -64.70 -29.42
N GLY A 604 24.70 -64.65 -30.75
CA GLY A 604 24.36 -65.78 -31.66
C GLY A 604 22.95 -66.38 -31.51
N GLU A 605 22.24 -66.92 -32.51
CA GLU A 605 22.41 -67.11 -33.98
C GLU A 605 21.00 -67.47 -34.55
N SER A 606 20.64 -67.35 -35.84
CA SER A 606 21.22 -66.70 -37.03
C SER A 606 20.12 -66.46 -38.11
N ALA A 607 20.43 -66.55 -39.42
CA ALA A 607 19.52 -66.25 -40.56
C ALA A 607 19.43 -67.47 -41.54
N PRO A 608 18.60 -67.53 -42.62
CA PRO A 608 18.48 -66.50 -43.70
C PRO A 608 17.13 -66.35 -44.46
N SER A 609 17.04 -65.30 -45.32
CA SER A 609 16.21 -65.14 -46.55
C SER A 609 14.66 -65.12 -46.43
N GLU A 610 13.86 -64.44 -47.27
CA GLU A 610 14.10 -63.74 -48.56
C GLU A 610 13.04 -62.61 -48.82
N ASP A 611 13.32 -61.77 -49.83
CA ASP A 611 12.53 -60.75 -50.58
C ASP A 611 10.97 -60.85 -50.62
N ALA A 612 10.13 -59.85 -50.98
CA ALA A 612 10.18 -58.44 -51.46
C ALA A 612 8.68 -57.91 -51.50
N PRO A 613 8.28 -56.65 -51.87
CA PRO A 613 8.99 -55.65 -52.68
C PRO A 613 8.87 -54.15 -52.29
N LYS A 614 9.59 -53.31 -53.07
CA LYS A 614 9.44 -51.85 -53.24
C LYS A 614 8.14 -51.51 -54.02
N ASP A 615 7.70 -50.28 -54.29
CA ASP A 615 8.30 -48.94 -54.56
C ASP A 615 7.22 -47.85 -54.23
N GLU A 616 7.36 -46.51 -54.33
CA GLU A 616 8.31 -45.59 -54.99
C GLU A 616 8.15 -44.15 -54.44
N SER A 617 9.22 -43.32 -54.46
CA SER A 617 9.19 -41.83 -54.64
C SER A 617 8.52 -40.92 -53.57
N ALA A 618 8.90 -39.64 -53.32
CA ALA A 618 10.00 -38.79 -53.79
C ALA A 618 10.38 -37.69 -52.75
N ASP A 619 11.50 -37.01 -52.99
CA ASP A 619 12.14 -35.95 -52.20
C ASP A 619 11.30 -34.74 -51.73
N ALA A 620 11.71 -34.21 -50.56
CA ALA A 620 12.12 -32.80 -50.44
C ALA A 620 13.06 -32.60 -49.22
N LYS A 621 14.25 -32.03 -49.44
CA LYS A 621 15.15 -31.52 -48.38
C LYS A 621 15.49 -30.03 -48.61
N PRO A 622 15.97 -29.31 -47.58
CA PRO A 622 15.93 -27.84 -47.53
C PRO A 622 17.22 -27.18 -48.01
N GLU A 623 17.23 -25.85 -48.16
CA GLU A 623 18.47 -25.07 -48.13
C GLU A 623 18.32 -23.63 -47.59
N ASN A 624 19.42 -23.09 -47.08
CA ASN A 624 19.56 -21.79 -46.42
C ASN A 624 19.67 -20.63 -47.42
N VAL A 625 19.40 -19.39 -46.96
CA VAL A 625 20.02 -18.18 -47.53
C VAL A 625 20.31 -17.16 -46.41
N GLU A 626 21.55 -16.67 -46.33
CA GLU A 626 22.00 -15.51 -45.54
C GLU A 626 22.21 -14.27 -46.44
N GLU A 627 22.11 -13.09 -45.81
CA GLU A 627 22.70 -11.76 -46.16
C GLU A 627 22.75 -11.22 -47.61
N GLY A 628 22.44 -9.92 -47.77
CA GLY A 628 22.57 -9.21 -49.06
C GLY A 628 22.33 -7.69 -49.00
N GLU A 629 23.38 -6.92 -49.28
CA GLU A 629 23.55 -5.48 -49.06
C GLU A 629 22.85 -4.52 -50.07
N VAL A 630 22.57 -3.31 -49.55
CA VAL A 630 22.16 -1.96 -50.06
C VAL A 630 22.31 -1.59 -51.58
N VAL A 631 21.52 -0.56 -51.96
CA VAL A 631 21.72 0.52 -52.98
C VAL A 631 20.93 0.44 -54.31
N LYS A 632 19.80 1.17 -54.37
CA LYS A 632 19.72 2.43 -55.14
C LYS A 632 18.53 3.31 -54.77
#